data_AF-A0A1R0H8A2-F1
#
_entry.id   AF-A0A1R0H8A2-F1
#
_cell.length_a   1.000
_cell.length_b   1.000
_cell.length_c   1.000
_cell.angle_alpha   90.00
_cell.angle_beta   90.00
_cell.angle_gamma   90.00
#
_symmetry.space_group_name_H-M   'P 1'
#
loop_
_entity.id
_entity.type
_entity.pdbx_description
1 polymer ?
#
loop_
_entity_poly.entity_id
_entity_poly.type
_entity_poly.pdbx_seq_one_letter_code
_entity_poly.pdbx_strand_id
1 'polypeptide(L)'
;MQQKGKLIVFDTSLRDGEQSPGVTLNVEEKVAIAKQLSRLGVDVIEAGFPIASPGDFLAVEKIAQEVGSLMEGREAIGKPVVVCGLARAVQKDIQTAYDAIKSAKCHRIHTFLATSDIHLEHKLKISREKCLERAVEAVSFAKSLCEDIEFSPEDAGRSDPDFLVKILSAVIKAGATTLNIPDTVGYKTPTEFGGLIKYLVDNTVGAKDVVWSVHCHNDLGLATANTLAGISNGSRQVEVTINGIGERAGNTALEEVVMNIFTHPNTYPVYHTINTRLFASTSRLISDMTGMLVQPNKAIVGKNAFLHESGIHQDGVLKNKETYEIIKPEDVGVFTSNILLGKHSGRHAIQSRLEELGYSPFSFTEAQKDAVFARFKTVADSKKTSVTDDDLNAIASSILSSSFETPSNPSEPAQNSSEAHEGAPLSSSFNQAPDFSTISKTSGTKFYELSKLQVLGGLGTASSATVSLKVLPTGEVLTETAQARSGPVESIFSAIKKIIPLDISLISYNLSATSKGSDSVGKATIRIRENSAVPSETNDLPTFAGTGIDTDVLTASAFAYISAANRLILHNDSSSASRSSLKDRSAPV
;
A
#
# COMPACT_ATOMS: atom_id res chain seq x y z
N MET A 1 -3.37 24.56 32.96
CA MET A 1 -3.04 23.94 31.66
C MET A 1 -4.03 24.46 30.63
N GLN A 2 -3.57 24.92 29.45
CA GLN A 2 -4.49 25.20 28.34
C GLN A 2 -5.23 23.91 27.97
N GLN A 3 -6.53 24.00 27.72
CA GLN A 3 -7.33 22.86 27.28
C GLN A 3 -6.89 22.47 25.85
N LYS A 4 -6.32 21.28 25.71
CA LYS A 4 -5.85 20.77 24.42
C LYS A 4 -7.01 20.25 23.57
N GLY A 5 -7.04 20.61 22.29
CA GLY A 5 -7.97 20.04 21.32
C GLY A 5 -7.49 18.68 20.79
N LYS A 6 -8.40 17.86 20.27
CA LYS A 6 -8.00 16.69 19.49
C LYS A 6 -7.44 17.16 18.15
N LEU A 7 -6.29 16.64 17.73
CA LEU A 7 -5.79 16.73 16.37
C LEU A 7 -6.44 15.63 15.53
N ILE A 8 -7.08 16.02 14.44
CA ILE A 8 -7.61 15.08 13.43
C ILE A 8 -6.45 14.72 12.50
N VAL A 9 -6.11 13.44 12.44
CA VAL A 9 -5.09 12.95 11.51
C VAL A 9 -5.77 12.41 10.26
N PHE A 10 -5.59 13.11 9.14
CA PHE A 10 -6.09 12.75 7.83
C PHE A 10 -4.94 12.11 7.04
N ASP A 11 -5.05 10.83 6.72
CA ASP A 11 -4.06 10.13 5.89
C ASP A 11 -4.47 10.14 4.43
N THR A 12 -3.55 10.56 3.56
CA THR A 12 -3.71 10.55 2.09
C THR A 12 -2.70 9.63 1.40
N SER A 13 -2.22 8.59 2.09
CA SER A 13 -1.26 7.63 1.52
C SER A 13 -1.85 6.87 0.33
N LEU A 14 -3.17 6.64 0.32
CA LEU A 14 -3.91 5.92 -0.74
C LEU A 14 -4.34 6.80 -1.93
N ARG A 15 -4.14 8.11 -1.85
CA ARG A 15 -4.44 9.06 -2.93
C ARG A 15 -3.19 9.82 -3.33
N ASP A 16 -2.76 10.79 -2.52
CA ASP A 16 -1.58 11.61 -2.84
C ASP A 16 -0.31 10.76 -2.81
N GLY A 17 -0.21 9.87 -1.82
CA GLY A 17 0.92 8.93 -1.71
C GLY A 17 1.09 8.05 -2.95
N GLU A 18 -0.01 7.57 -3.54
CA GLU A 18 0.02 6.76 -4.76
C GLU A 18 0.45 7.55 -6.01
N GLN A 19 0.30 8.88 -6.01
CA GLN A 19 0.79 9.72 -7.11
C GLN A 19 2.32 9.79 -7.20
N SER A 20 3.04 9.17 -6.26
CA SER A 20 4.48 8.98 -6.34
C SER A 20 4.87 8.18 -7.61
N PRO A 21 5.85 8.64 -8.41
CA PRO A 21 6.28 7.92 -9.60
C PRO A 21 6.66 6.46 -9.33
N GLY A 22 6.04 5.53 -10.05
CA GLY A 22 6.32 4.09 -9.93
C GLY A 22 5.51 3.37 -8.85
N VAL A 23 4.64 4.08 -8.12
CA VAL A 23 3.66 3.46 -7.22
C VAL A 23 2.41 3.13 -8.02
N THR A 24 1.91 1.90 -7.87
CA THR A 24 0.65 1.45 -8.45
C THR A 24 0.10 0.41 -7.50
N LEU A 25 -1.01 0.71 -6.86
CA LEU A 25 -1.65 -0.19 -5.91
C LEU A 25 -2.88 -0.81 -6.57
N ASN A 26 -3.01 -2.13 -6.47
CA ASN A 26 -4.27 -2.77 -6.84
C ASN A 26 -5.33 -2.58 -5.74
N VAL A 27 -6.58 -2.91 -6.06
CA VAL A 27 -7.73 -2.77 -5.15
C VAL A 27 -7.48 -3.44 -3.79
N GLU A 28 -6.93 -4.65 -3.78
CA GLU A 28 -6.72 -5.40 -2.54
C GLU A 28 -5.58 -4.82 -1.69
N GLU A 29 -4.50 -4.35 -2.32
CA GLU A 29 -3.41 -3.64 -1.65
C GLU A 29 -3.93 -2.36 -0.99
N LYS A 30 -4.77 -1.60 -1.69
CA LYS A 30 -5.42 -0.40 -1.14
C LYS A 30 -6.28 -0.72 0.08
N VAL A 31 -7.10 -1.78 0.01
CA VAL A 31 -7.93 -2.23 1.14
C VAL A 31 -7.07 -2.68 2.31
N ALA A 32 -5.97 -3.41 2.07
CA ALA A 32 -5.06 -3.86 3.12
C ALA A 32 -4.39 -2.68 3.84
N ILE A 33 -3.90 -1.69 3.09
CA ILE A 33 -3.35 -0.45 3.65
C ILE A 33 -4.44 0.31 4.43
N ALA A 34 -5.66 0.45 3.88
CA ALA A 34 -6.77 1.13 4.56
C ALA A 34 -7.13 0.47 5.91
N LYS A 35 -7.15 -0.87 5.97
CA LYS A 35 -7.35 -1.61 7.23
C LYS A 35 -6.23 -1.31 8.24
N GLN A 36 -4.97 -1.28 7.78
CA GLN A 36 -3.84 -0.97 8.64
C GLN A 36 -3.88 0.48 9.16
N LEU A 37 -4.21 1.46 8.31
CA LEU A 37 -4.38 2.86 8.69
C LEU A 37 -5.54 3.03 9.70
N SER A 38 -6.64 2.31 9.49
CA SER A 38 -7.76 2.26 10.43
C SER A 38 -7.33 1.78 11.82
N ARG A 39 -6.56 0.68 11.89
CA ARG A 39 -5.97 0.13 13.13
C ARG A 39 -4.91 1.05 13.75
N LEU A 40 -4.11 1.74 12.93
CA LEU A 40 -3.16 2.78 13.39
C LEU A 40 -3.87 3.92 14.13
N GLY A 41 -5.15 4.13 13.83
CA GLY A 41 -6.00 5.09 14.53
C GLY A 41 -6.14 6.43 13.83
N VAL A 42 -5.83 6.52 12.52
CA VAL A 42 -6.06 7.76 11.74
C VAL A 42 -7.54 8.13 11.74
N ASP A 43 -7.87 9.41 11.77
CA ASP A 43 -9.26 9.85 11.88
C ASP A 43 -9.99 9.84 10.53
N VAL A 44 -9.27 10.15 9.46
CA VAL A 44 -9.77 10.20 8.08
C VAL A 44 -8.79 9.48 7.15
N ILE A 45 -9.32 8.70 6.21
CA ILE A 45 -8.55 8.10 5.11
C ILE A 45 -9.07 8.67 3.81
N GLU A 46 -8.24 9.39 3.06
CA GLU A 46 -8.53 9.71 1.66
C GLU A 46 -8.21 8.49 0.80
N ALA A 47 -9.28 7.77 0.45
CA ALA A 47 -9.18 6.44 -0.12
C ALA A 47 -8.76 6.44 -1.60
N GLY A 48 -8.86 7.58 -2.28
CA GLY A 48 -8.53 7.73 -3.69
C GLY A 48 -9.16 8.97 -4.33
N PHE A 49 -9.08 9.02 -5.66
CA PHE A 49 -9.70 10.00 -6.53
C PHE A 49 -10.67 9.30 -7.51
N PRO A 50 -11.90 8.93 -7.09
CA PRO A 50 -12.76 7.94 -7.76
C PRO A 50 -13.04 8.18 -9.25
N ILE A 51 -13.08 9.43 -9.69
CA ILE A 51 -13.34 9.79 -11.09
C ILE A 51 -12.12 9.54 -12.01
N ALA A 52 -10.93 9.35 -11.46
CA ALA A 52 -9.69 9.19 -12.23
C ALA A 52 -9.72 7.92 -13.09
N SER A 53 -10.27 6.83 -12.57
CA SER A 53 -10.45 5.58 -13.31
C SER A 53 -11.52 4.67 -12.70
N PRO A 54 -12.10 3.72 -13.46
CA PRO A 54 -12.98 2.70 -12.89
C PRO A 54 -12.34 1.86 -11.79
N GLY A 55 -11.03 1.58 -11.91
CA GLY A 55 -10.29 0.84 -10.88
C GLY A 55 -10.20 1.60 -9.56
N ASP A 56 -10.02 2.92 -9.64
CA ASP A 56 -9.97 3.77 -8.44
C ASP A 56 -11.35 3.92 -7.78
N PHE A 57 -12.42 4.06 -8.58
CA PHE A 57 -13.79 4.00 -8.08
C PHE A 57 -14.05 2.70 -7.29
N LEU A 58 -13.74 1.55 -7.89
CA LEU A 58 -13.94 0.24 -7.26
C LEU A 58 -13.11 0.08 -5.99
N ALA A 59 -11.87 0.58 -5.97
CA ALA A 59 -11.04 0.56 -4.78
C ALA A 59 -11.64 1.37 -3.63
N VAL A 60 -12.08 2.60 -3.91
CA VAL A 60 -12.70 3.47 -2.91
C VAL A 60 -14.02 2.89 -2.41
N GLU A 61 -14.85 2.34 -3.32
CA GLU A 61 -16.10 1.67 -2.96
C GLU A 61 -15.85 0.47 -2.03
N LYS A 62 -14.85 -0.36 -2.36
CA LYS A 62 -14.50 -1.51 -1.53
C LYS A 62 -13.94 -1.10 -0.16
N ILE A 63 -13.11 -0.04 -0.09
CA ILE A 63 -12.65 0.52 1.17
C ILE A 63 -13.82 1.04 2.01
N ALA A 64 -14.76 1.75 1.39
CA ALA A 64 -15.93 2.26 2.08
C ALA A 64 -16.80 1.14 2.69
N GLN A 65 -16.99 0.05 1.94
CA GLN A 65 -17.74 -1.13 2.38
C GLN A 65 -17.04 -1.91 3.50
N GLU A 66 -15.74 -2.21 3.34
CA GLU A 66 -15.01 -3.11 4.25
C GLU A 66 -14.38 -2.40 5.45
N VAL A 67 -13.93 -1.15 5.28
CA VAL A 67 -13.18 -0.40 6.30
C VAL A 67 -14.05 0.66 6.98
N GLY A 68 -15.03 1.22 6.25
CA GLY A 68 -15.90 2.30 6.76
C GLY A 68 -16.79 1.93 7.95
N SER A 69 -16.87 0.64 8.31
CA SER A 69 -17.55 0.15 9.52
C SER A 69 -16.61 -0.56 10.52
N LEU A 70 -15.34 -0.73 10.17
CA LEU A 70 -14.37 -1.49 10.96
C LEU A 70 -14.02 -0.76 12.26
N MET A 71 -14.08 -1.49 13.38
CA MET A 71 -13.75 -0.99 14.71
C MET A 71 -12.47 -1.60 15.30
N GLU A 72 -11.89 -2.59 14.65
CA GLU A 72 -10.67 -3.26 15.13
C GLU A 72 -9.53 -2.26 15.31
N GLY A 73 -8.99 -2.17 16.53
CA GLY A 73 -7.92 -1.24 16.88
C GLY A 73 -8.39 0.21 17.12
N ARG A 74 -9.70 0.46 17.08
CA ARG A 74 -10.34 1.78 17.27
C ARG A 74 -11.28 1.84 18.46
N GLU A 75 -11.30 0.81 19.30
CA GLU A 75 -12.21 0.69 20.45
C GLU A 75 -12.07 1.88 21.39
N ALA A 76 -10.82 2.33 21.64
CA ALA A 76 -10.54 3.50 22.46
C ALA A 76 -10.94 4.83 21.81
N ILE A 77 -11.05 4.89 20.47
CA ILE A 77 -11.49 6.07 19.72
C ILE A 77 -13.04 6.14 19.72
N GLY A 78 -13.72 5.00 19.78
CA GLY A 78 -15.16 4.90 19.91
C GLY A 78 -15.95 5.19 18.63
N LYS A 79 -15.27 5.37 17.49
CA LYS A 79 -15.93 5.54 16.18
C LYS A 79 -15.11 4.93 15.03
N PRO A 80 -15.78 4.51 13.93
CA PRO A 80 -15.11 4.10 12.70
C PRO A 80 -14.27 5.24 12.11
N VAL A 81 -13.40 4.88 11.17
CA VAL A 81 -12.67 5.85 10.37
C VAL A 81 -13.60 6.57 9.40
N VAL A 82 -13.33 7.85 9.11
CA VAL A 82 -14.02 8.57 8.04
C VAL A 82 -13.38 8.20 6.71
N VAL A 83 -14.16 7.72 5.75
CA VAL A 83 -13.67 7.43 4.39
C VAL A 83 -13.93 8.63 3.50
N CYS A 84 -12.87 9.20 2.95
CA CYS A 84 -12.89 10.42 2.15
C CYS A 84 -12.63 10.12 0.67
N GLY A 85 -13.43 10.72 -0.21
CA GLY A 85 -13.23 10.70 -1.67
C GLY A 85 -12.88 12.08 -2.19
N LEU A 86 -11.77 12.19 -2.93
CA LEU A 86 -11.37 13.44 -3.58
C LEU A 86 -12.20 13.69 -4.85
N ALA A 87 -12.57 14.95 -5.11
CA ALA A 87 -13.23 15.39 -6.32
C ALA A 87 -12.74 16.77 -6.76
N ARG A 88 -12.59 17.00 -8.07
CA ARG A 88 -12.49 18.38 -8.58
C ARG A 88 -13.80 19.11 -8.30
N ALA A 89 -13.77 20.44 -8.29
CA ALA A 89 -14.97 21.30 -8.20
C ALA A 89 -15.86 21.23 -9.47
N VAL A 90 -16.34 20.03 -9.79
CA VAL A 90 -17.18 19.67 -10.93
C VAL A 90 -18.25 18.70 -10.45
N GLN A 91 -19.50 18.94 -10.83
CA GLN A 91 -20.66 18.17 -10.33
C GLN A 91 -20.53 16.66 -10.55
N LYS A 92 -20.05 16.24 -11.74
CA LYS A 92 -19.85 14.82 -12.06
C LYS A 92 -18.84 14.16 -11.12
N ASP A 93 -17.71 14.81 -10.89
CA ASP A 93 -16.64 14.31 -10.02
C ASP A 93 -17.12 14.17 -8.58
N ILE A 94 -17.85 15.17 -8.07
CA ILE A 94 -18.42 15.17 -6.72
C ILE A 94 -19.44 14.03 -6.57
N GLN A 95 -20.32 13.86 -7.56
CA GLN A 95 -21.31 12.77 -7.57
C GLN A 95 -20.60 11.41 -7.57
N THR A 96 -19.59 11.22 -8.41
CA THR A 96 -18.80 9.98 -8.45
C THR A 96 -18.05 9.71 -7.14
N ALA A 97 -17.48 10.74 -6.51
CA ALA A 97 -16.84 10.59 -5.21
C ALA A 97 -17.85 10.16 -4.14
N TYR A 98 -19.03 10.79 -4.09
CA TYR A 98 -20.11 10.41 -3.18
C TYR A 98 -20.57 8.97 -3.43
N ASP A 99 -20.79 8.59 -4.68
CA ASP A 99 -21.24 7.25 -5.04
C ASP A 99 -20.26 6.15 -4.60
N ALA A 100 -18.97 6.43 -4.62
CA ALA A 100 -17.95 5.51 -4.14
C ALA A 100 -17.94 5.40 -2.60
N ILE A 101 -18.12 6.51 -1.87
CA ILE A 101 -17.95 6.51 -0.39
C ILE A 101 -19.25 6.31 0.41
N LYS A 102 -20.43 6.46 -0.20
CA LYS A 102 -21.74 6.48 0.51
C LYS A 102 -22.04 5.25 1.36
N SER A 103 -21.39 4.12 1.10
CA SER A 103 -21.53 2.88 1.88
C SER A 103 -20.82 2.92 3.23
N ALA A 104 -19.84 3.81 3.41
CA ALA A 104 -19.15 4.00 4.67
C ALA A 104 -20.06 4.70 5.69
N LYS A 105 -20.03 4.21 6.95
CA LYS A 105 -20.83 4.78 8.05
C LYS A 105 -20.46 6.23 8.36
N CYS A 106 -19.19 6.58 8.15
CA CYS A 106 -18.69 7.95 8.21
C CYS A 106 -17.96 8.23 6.91
N HIS A 107 -18.43 9.20 6.14
CA HIS A 107 -17.87 9.55 4.84
C HIS A 107 -17.73 11.05 4.69
N ARG A 108 -16.77 11.47 3.86
CA ARG A 108 -16.45 12.88 3.60
C ARG A 108 -16.20 13.09 2.11
N ILE A 109 -16.72 14.18 1.57
CA ILE A 109 -16.34 14.65 0.24
C ILE A 109 -15.27 15.72 0.40
N HIS A 110 -14.11 15.52 -0.22
CA HIS A 110 -13.07 16.53 -0.34
C HIS A 110 -13.10 17.10 -1.74
N THR A 111 -13.46 18.38 -1.88
CA THR A 111 -13.44 19.08 -3.17
C THR A 111 -12.43 20.22 -3.19
N PHE A 112 -11.83 20.47 -4.36
CA PHE A 112 -10.76 21.46 -4.48
C PHE A 112 -10.86 22.28 -5.77
N LEU A 113 -10.32 23.50 -5.70
CA LEU A 113 -10.17 24.40 -6.84
C LEU A 113 -8.93 25.28 -6.66
N ALA A 114 -8.16 25.47 -7.73
CA ALA A 114 -6.98 26.32 -7.71
C ALA A 114 -7.32 27.80 -7.50
N THR A 115 -6.59 28.48 -6.62
CA THR A 115 -6.88 29.89 -6.26
C THR A 115 -5.73 30.86 -6.51
N SER A 116 -4.53 30.38 -6.81
CA SER A 116 -3.40 31.26 -7.10
C SER A 116 -3.55 31.92 -8.47
N ASP A 117 -3.12 33.17 -8.59
CA ASP A 117 -3.29 33.92 -9.85
C ASP A 117 -2.64 33.21 -11.04
N ILE A 118 -1.48 32.57 -10.81
CA ILE A 118 -0.79 31.78 -11.85
C ILE A 118 -1.64 30.60 -12.34
N HIS A 119 -2.37 29.93 -11.46
CA HIS A 119 -3.29 28.85 -11.85
C HIS A 119 -4.57 29.40 -12.47
N LEU A 120 -5.11 30.50 -11.96
CA LEU A 120 -6.31 31.14 -12.54
C LEU A 120 -6.05 31.61 -13.97
N GLU A 121 -4.89 32.24 -14.23
CA GLU A 121 -4.52 32.78 -15.54
C GLU A 121 -4.11 31.69 -16.52
N HIS A 122 -3.18 30.80 -16.13
CA HIS A 122 -2.53 29.89 -17.09
C HIS A 122 -3.12 28.48 -17.11
N LYS A 123 -3.67 27.97 -15.99
CA LYS A 123 -4.22 26.60 -15.88
C LYS A 123 -5.72 26.59 -16.15
N LEU A 124 -6.48 27.40 -15.42
CA LEU A 124 -7.95 27.38 -15.45
C LEU A 124 -8.55 28.37 -16.45
N LYS A 125 -7.84 29.46 -16.77
CA LYS A 125 -8.29 30.55 -17.65
C LYS A 125 -9.64 31.13 -17.19
N ILE A 126 -9.75 31.43 -15.90
CA ILE A 126 -10.95 32.01 -15.29
C ILE A 126 -10.59 33.21 -14.40
N SER A 127 -11.54 34.12 -14.19
CA SER A 127 -11.36 35.24 -13.25
C SER A 127 -11.54 34.78 -11.80
N ARG A 128 -11.09 35.62 -10.85
CA ARG A 128 -11.29 35.40 -9.40
C ARG A 128 -12.78 35.31 -9.04
N GLU A 129 -13.64 36.09 -9.68
CA GLU A 129 -15.10 36.04 -9.48
C GLU A 129 -15.68 34.70 -9.92
N LYS A 130 -15.26 34.22 -11.11
CA LYS A 130 -15.73 32.92 -11.60
C LYS A 130 -15.18 31.76 -10.77
N CYS A 131 -13.96 31.88 -10.23
CA CYS A 131 -13.40 30.93 -9.27
C CYS A 131 -14.28 30.86 -8.00
N LEU A 132 -14.65 32.01 -7.42
CA LEU A 132 -15.53 32.09 -6.26
C LEU A 132 -16.89 31.43 -6.51
N GLU A 133 -17.54 31.75 -7.64
CA GLU A 133 -18.82 31.14 -8.03
C GLU A 133 -18.72 29.62 -8.11
N ARG A 134 -17.71 29.10 -8.82
CA ARG A 134 -17.49 27.65 -8.98
C ARG A 134 -17.24 26.94 -7.66
N ALA A 135 -16.47 27.56 -6.76
CA ALA A 135 -16.20 26.99 -5.44
C ALA A 135 -17.48 26.89 -4.60
N VAL A 136 -18.30 27.94 -4.59
CA VAL A 136 -19.59 27.95 -3.89
C VAL A 136 -20.57 26.94 -4.48
N GLU A 137 -20.68 26.86 -5.81
CA GLU A 137 -21.52 25.88 -6.51
C GLU A 137 -21.10 24.44 -6.16
N ALA A 138 -19.80 24.14 -6.22
CA ALA A 138 -19.26 22.82 -5.90
C ALA A 138 -19.53 22.42 -4.45
N VAL A 139 -19.25 23.30 -3.49
CA VAL A 139 -19.49 23.02 -2.05
C VAL A 139 -20.98 22.89 -1.76
N SER A 140 -21.83 23.75 -2.34
CA SER A 140 -23.29 23.66 -2.17
C SER A 140 -23.83 22.33 -2.72
N PHE A 141 -23.32 21.89 -3.87
CA PHE A 141 -23.70 20.60 -4.44
C PHE A 141 -23.21 19.44 -3.58
N ALA A 142 -21.96 19.47 -3.13
CA ALA A 142 -21.42 18.45 -2.22
C ALA A 142 -22.24 18.36 -0.93
N LYS A 143 -22.62 19.52 -0.35
CA LYS A 143 -23.47 19.61 0.85
C LYS A 143 -24.85 18.98 0.66
N SER A 144 -25.39 18.99 -0.57
CA SER A 144 -26.66 18.33 -0.88
C SER A 144 -26.58 16.79 -0.85
N LEU A 145 -25.36 16.23 -0.89
CA LEU A 145 -25.09 14.79 -0.89
C LEU A 145 -24.53 14.28 0.44
N CYS A 146 -23.67 15.07 1.09
CA CYS A 146 -22.90 14.67 2.28
C CYS A 146 -22.86 15.79 3.32
N GLU A 147 -22.85 15.43 4.60
CA GLU A 147 -22.81 16.41 5.69
C GLU A 147 -21.39 16.94 5.96
N ASP A 148 -20.37 16.08 5.86
CA ASP A 148 -18.96 16.42 6.10
C ASP A 148 -18.27 16.75 4.77
N ILE A 149 -17.95 18.03 4.58
CA ILE A 149 -17.43 18.60 3.34
C ILE A 149 -16.12 19.32 3.62
N GLU A 150 -15.07 18.88 2.94
CA GLU A 150 -13.77 19.52 2.97
C GLU A 150 -13.51 20.29 1.67
N PHE A 151 -13.07 21.55 1.80
CA PHE A 151 -12.71 22.39 0.67
C PHE A 151 -11.23 22.80 0.72
N SER A 152 -10.53 22.59 -0.40
CA SER A 152 -9.13 23.02 -0.59
C SER A 152 -9.01 24.10 -1.68
N PRO A 153 -8.59 25.33 -1.34
CA PRO A 153 -7.93 26.22 -2.29
C PRO A 153 -6.57 25.64 -2.73
N GLU A 154 -6.52 24.92 -3.85
CA GLU A 154 -5.25 24.40 -4.40
C GLU A 154 -4.28 25.56 -4.66
N ASP A 155 -3.01 25.39 -4.25
CA ASP A 155 -1.96 26.40 -4.28
C ASP A 155 -2.21 27.63 -3.37
N ALA A 156 -2.91 27.41 -2.25
CA ALA A 156 -3.17 28.44 -1.24
C ALA A 156 -1.89 29.12 -0.73
N GLY A 157 -0.79 28.38 -0.54
CA GLY A 157 0.48 28.94 -0.13
C GLY A 157 0.97 30.11 -1.02
N ARG A 158 0.62 30.13 -2.31
CA ARG A 158 1.01 31.21 -3.25
C ARG A 158 -0.16 32.11 -3.67
N SER A 159 -1.35 31.89 -3.10
CA SER A 159 -2.53 32.68 -3.38
C SER A 159 -2.53 34.00 -2.58
N ASP A 160 -3.22 35.01 -3.10
CA ASP A 160 -3.47 36.26 -2.38
C ASP A 160 -4.29 35.99 -1.10
N PRO A 161 -3.77 36.30 0.11
CA PRO A 161 -4.46 36.03 1.37
C PRO A 161 -5.85 36.68 1.46
N ASP A 162 -6.06 37.86 0.88
CA ASP A 162 -7.36 38.55 0.94
C ASP A 162 -8.39 37.88 0.03
N PHE A 163 -7.93 37.32 -1.09
CA PHE A 163 -8.77 36.50 -1.95
C PHE A 163 -9.10 35.16 -1.26
N LEU A 164 -8.14 34.54 -0.57
CA LEU A 164 -8.39 33.36 0.25
C LEU A 164 -9.45 33.62 1.33
N VAL A 165 -9.36 34.73 2.07
CA VAL A 165 -10.38 35.10 3.07
C VAL A 165 -11.78 35.17 2.43
N LYS A 166 -11.91 35.77 1.24
CA LYS A 166 -13.18 35.88 0.52
C LYS A 166 -13.75 34.52 0.11
N ILE A 167 -12.94 33.67 -0.53
CA ILE A 167 -13.39 32.35 -1.00
C ILE A 167 -13.73 31.42 0.16
N LEU A 168 -12.88 31.38 1.20
CA LEU A 168 -13.10 30.57 2.39
C LEU A 168 -14.38 30.98 3.12
N SER A 169 -14.60 32.30 3.29
CA SER A 169 -15.85 32.81 3.89
C SER A 169 -17.10 32.43 3.09
N ALA A 170 -16.99 32.35 1.76
CA ALA A 170 -18.10 32.00 0.89
C ALA A 170 -18.40 30.49 0.93
N VAL A 171 -17.38 29.63 0.91
CA VAL A 171 -17.58 28.18 0.99
C VAL A 171 -18.04 27.71 2.37
N ILE A 172 -17.66 28.39 3.46
CA ILE A 172 -18.25 28.14 4.79
C ILE A 172 -19.77 28.35 4.74
N LYS A 173 -20.23 29.47 4.18
CA LYS A 173 -21.67 29.75 4.01
C LYS A 173 -22.37 28.74 3.11
N ALA A 174 -21.66 28.18 2.13
CA ALA A 174 -22.16 27.15 1.23
C ALA A 174 -22.27 25.76 1.90
N GLY A 175 -21.59 25.54 3.03
CA GLY A 175 -21.69 24.31 3.81
C GLY A 175 -20.38 23.54 4.03
N ALA A 176 -19.21 24.11 3.71
CA ALA A 176 -17.93 23.49 4.05
C ALA A 176 -17.77 23.38 5.58
N THR A 177 -17.39 22.20 6.07
CA THR A 177 -17.14 21.90 7.49
C THR A 177 -15.66 21.87 7.83
N THR A 178 -14.82 21.62 6.84
CA THR A 178 -13.35 21.61 6.96
C THR A 178 -12.74 22.46 5.83
N LEU A 179 -11.77 23.30 6.17
CA LEU A 179 -11.00 24.10 5.21
C LEU A 179 -9.55 23.66 5.23
N ASN A 180 -9.06 23.06 4.14
CA ASN A 180 -7.68 22.64 4.02
C ASN A 180 -6.85 23.67 3.28
N ILE A 181 -5.74 24.07 3.89
CA ILE A 181 -4.83 25.06 3.34
C ILE A 181 -3.54 24.35 2.89
N PRO A 182 -3.38 24.08 1.58
CA PRO A 182 -2.21 23.38 1.10
C PRO A 182 -1.02 24.32 0.83
N ASP A 183 0.17 23.90 1.25
CA ASP A 183 1.44 24.32 0.65
C ASP A 183 1.76 23.35 -0.50
N THR A 184 0.99 23.47 -1.59
CA THR A 184 0.97 22.52 -2.72
C THR A 184 2.35 22.26 -3.31
N VAL A 185 3.22 23.26 -3.32
CA VAL A 185 4.59 23.15 -3.86
C VAL A 185 5.61 22.90 -2.76
N GLY A 186 5.28 22.96 -1.47
CA GLY A 186 6.27 22.81 -0.40
C GLY A 186 7.32 23.92 -0.37
N TYR A 187 6.92 25.14 -0.74
CA TYR A 187 7.82 26.29 -0.92
C TYR A 187 7.91 27.18 0.32
N LYS A 188 6.89 27.19 1.19
CA LYS A 188 6.84 28.13 2.30
C LYS A 188 7.83 27.77 3.40
N THR A 189 8.31 28.79 4.11
CA THR A 189 8.99 28.58 5.39
C THR A 189 7.97 28.44 6.54
N PRO A 190 8.35 27.86 7.69
CA PRO A 190 7.42 27.68 8.81
C PRO A 190 6.82 28.99 9.33
N THR A 191 7.59 30.09 9.28
CA THR A 191 7.11 31.41 9.72
C THR A 191 6.06 31.96 8.75
N GLU A 192 6.30 31.85 7.44
CA GLU A 192 5.35 32.32 6.43
C GLU A 192 4.07 31.48 6.42
N PHE A 193 4.20 30.14 6.49
CA PHE A 193 3.05 29.26 6.47
C PHE A 193 2.23 29.37 7.75
N GLY A 194 2.87 29.34 8.93
CA GLY A 194 2.20 29.57 10.20
C GLY A 194 1.51 30.94 10.27
N GLY A 195 2.17 31.98 9.75
CA GLY A 195 1.60 33.32 9.63
C GLY A 195 0.37 33.37 8.71
N LEU A 196 0.40 32.67 7.58
CA LEU A 196 -0.76 32.54 6.69
C LEU A 196 -1.93 31.84 7.39
N ILE A 197 -1.69 30.71 8.05
CA ILE A 197 -2.76 30.00 8.79
C ILE A 197 -3.36 30.90 9.86
N LYS A 198 -2.53 31.59 10.65
CA LYS A 198 -3.00 32.54 11.64
C LYS A 198 -3.86 33.64 11.02
N TYR A 199 -3.39 34.22 9.92
CA TYR A 199 -4.13 35.26 9.21
C TYR A 199 -5.51 34.78 8.75
N LEU A 200 -5.60 33.60 8.14
CA LEU A 200 -6.86 33.05 7.65
C LEU A 200 -7.82 32.74 8.81
N VAL A 201 -7.32 32.12 9.89
CA VAL A 201 -8.11 31.84 11.10
C VAL A 201 -8.66 33.11 11.74
N ASP A 202 -7.86 34.18 11.79
CA ASP A 202 -8.25 35.45 12.42
C ASP A 202 -9.22 36.28 11.56
N ASN A 203 -9.16 36.16 10.23
CA ASN A 203 -9.87 37.07 9.30
C ASN A 203 -11.01 36.43 8.50
N THR A 204 -11.08 35.11 8.39
CA THR A 204 -12.17 34.44 7.67
C THR A 204 -13.49 34.48 8.45
N VAL A 205 -14.56 34.92 7.79
CA VAL A 205 -15.90 34.97 8.39
C VAL A 205 -16.43 33.54 8.56
N GLY A 206 -16.79 33.16 9.79
CA GLY A 206 -17.19 31.79 10.12
C GLY A 206 -16.02 30.86 10.48
N ALA A 207 -14.80 31.39 10.64
CA ALA A 207 -13.61 30.61 10.96
C ALA A 207 -13.72 29.73 12.22
N LYS A 208 -14.61 30.06 13.16
CA LYS A 208 -14.84 29.30 14.40
C LYS A 208 -15.78 28.12 14.24
N ASP A 209 -16.53 28.07 13.14
CA ASP A 209 -17.57 27.08 12.88
C ASP A 209 -17.03 25.88 12.06
N VAL A 210 -15.76 25.93 11.67
CA VAL A 210 -15.11 24.94 10.82
C VAL A 210 -13.80 24.42 11.40
N VAL A 211 -13.38 23.24 10.94
CA VAL A 211 -12.07 22.70 11.21
C VAL A 211 -11.07 23.27 10.20
N TRP A 212 -9.96 23.80 10.70
CA TRP A 212 -8.82 24.18 9.85
C TRP A 212 -7.90 22.97 9.67
N SER A 213 -7.62 22.64 8.41
CA SER A 213 -6.73 21.59 7.96
C SER A 213 -5.52 22.19 7.23
N VAL A 214 -4.38 21.48 7.25
CA VAL A 214 -3.18 21.87 6.51
C VAL A 214 -2.61 20.66 5.77
N HIS A 215 -2.12 20.90 4.56
CA HIS A 215 -1.53 19.89 3.68
C HIS A 215 -0.21 20.41 3.09
N CYS A 216 0.92 20.02 3.66
CA CYS A 216 2.23 20.54 3.22
C CYS A 216 3.01 19.49 2.43
N HIS A 217 3.45 19.88 1.23
CA HIS A 217 4.45 19.13 0.45
C HIS A 217 5.88 19.47 0.87
N ASN A 218 6.84 18.67 0.42
CA ASN A 218 8.18 18.64 0.97
C ASN A 218 9.31 19.07 0.00
N ASP A 219 9.01 19.83 -1.05
CA ASP A 219 9.99 20.18 -2.09
C ASP A 219 11.25 20.89 -1.54
N LEU A 220 11.12 21.68 -0.47
CA LEU A 220 12.26 22.30 0.23
C LEU A 220 12.67 21.60 1.54
N GLY A 221 12.10 20.42 1.85
CA GLY A 221 12.43 19.66 3.06
C GLY A 221 11.82 20.23 4.35
N LEU A 222 10.78 21.07 4.25
CA LEU A 222 10.18 21.78 5.39
C LEU A 222 8.74 21.34 5.72
N ALA A 223 8.22 20.27 5.10
CA ALA A 223 6.81 19.87 5.24
C ALA A 223 6.38 19.64 6.70
N THR A 224 7.14 18.83 7.44
CA THR A 224 6.90 18.57 8.87
C THR A 224 6.92 19.86 9.70
N ALA A 225 7.89 20.74 9.46
CA ALA A 225 8.00 22.01 10.18
C ALA A 225 6.84 22.97 9.86
N ASN A 226 6.43 23.06 8.60
CA ASN A 226 5.28 23.86 8.17
C ASN A 226 3.98 23.34 8.79
N THR A 227 3.78 22.02 8.80
CA THR A 227 2.61 21.39 9.42
C THR A 227 2.54 21.69 10.93
N LEU A 228 3.66 21.56 11.66
CA LEU A 228 3.72 21.90 13.10
C LEU A 228 3.49 23.40 13.35
N ALA A 229 3.95 24.28 12.46
CA ALA A 229 3.65 25.70 12.50
C ALA A 229 2.16 25.98 12.27
N GLY A 230 1.50 25.27 11.34
CA GLY A 230 0.07 25.32 11.11
C GLY A 230 -0.75 24.93 12.35
N ILE A 231 -0.38 23.83 13.02
CA ILE A 231 -1.01 23.39 14.29
C ILE A 231 -0.92 24.48 15.36
N SER A 232 0.26 25.09 15.51
CA SER A 232 0.52 26.13 16.49
C SER A 232 -0.29 27.41 16.24
N ASN A 233 -0.72 27.63 15.00
CA ASN A 233 -1.43 28.83 14.56
C ASN A 233 -2.93 28.63 14.30
N GLY A 234 -3.49 27.48 14.64
CA GLY A 234 -4.95 27.27 14.65
C GLY A 234 -5.43 26.00 13.95
N SER A 235 -4.57 25.32 13.19
CA SER A 235 -4.95 24.07 12.54
C SER A 235 -5.33 22.98 13.56
N ARG A 236 -6.38 22.22 13.27
CA ARG A 236 -6.89 21.10 14.06
C ARG A 236 -7.03 19.81 13.26
N GLN A 237 -6.68 19.85 11.98
CA GLN A 237 -6.49 18.68 11.13
C GLN A 237 -5.16 18.80 10.38
N VAL A 238 -4.52 17.67 10.10
CA VAL A 238 -3.32 17.60 9.24
C VAL A 238 -3.51 16.50 8.20
N GLU A 239 -3.20 16.83 6.96
CA GLU A 239 -3.13 15.88 5.85
C GLU A 239 -1.69 15.40 5.69
N VAL A 240 -1.49 14.10 5.85
CA VAL A 240 -0.18 13.46 5.98
C VAL A 240 -0.15 12.12 5.26
N THR A 241 1.05 11.59 5.04
CA THR A 241 1.23 10.23 4.53
C THR A 241 2.23 9.48 5.38
N ILE A 242 2.07 8.16 5.47
CA ILE A 242 3.10 7.31 6.05
C ILE A 242 4.35 7.38 5.19
N ASN A 243 5.50 7.46 5.84
CA ASN A 243 6.80 7.61 5.21
C ASN A 243 7.03 8.93 4.47
N GLY A 244 6.04 9.83 4.42
CA GLY A 244 6.11 11.07 3.63
C GLY A 244 6.07 10.82 2.12
N ILE A 245 5.44 9.74 1.65
CA ILE A 245 5.24 9.50 0.21
C ILE A 245 4.27 10.52 -0.40
N GLY A 246 4.38 10.77 -1.70
CA GLY A 246 3.56 11.75 -2.40
C GLY A 246 4.20 12.26 -3.67
N GLU A 247 3.54 13.22 -4.33
CA GLU A 247 4.12 13.88 -5.50
C GLU A 247 5.52 14.49 -5.21
N ARG A 248 6.43 14.39 -6.19
CA ARG A 248 7.78 15.00 -6.18
C ARG A 248 8.63 14.56 -4.97
N ALA A 249 8.78 15.44 -3.98
CA ALA A 249 9.52 15.21 -2.74
C ALA A 249 8.64 14.63 -1.62
N GLY A 250 7.34 14.46 -1.87
CA GLY A 250 6.39 13.84 -0.97
C GLY A 250 5.55 14.81 -0.16
N ASN A 251 4.68 14.23 0.66
CA ASN A 251 3.85 14.94 1.63
C ASN A 251 4.54 15.00 3.01
N THR A 252 3.90 15.71 3.93
CA THR A 252 4.29 15.66 5.34
C THR A 252 4.18 14.23 5.87
N ALA A 253 5.25 13.75 6.52
CA ALA A 253 5.29 12.43 7.12
C ALA A 253 4.44 12.37 8.41
N LEU A 254 3.49 11.43 8.45
CA LEU A 254 2.58 11.23 9.58
C LEU A 254 3.35 10.94 10.86
N GLU A 255 4.28 9.99 10.81
CA GLU A 255 5.05 9.53 11.97
C GLU A 255 5.89 10.66 12.59
N GLU A 256 6.37 11.61 11.77
CA GLU A 256 7.18 12.73 12.24
C GLU A 256 6.33 13.76 12.99
N VAL A 257 5.16 14.13 12.47
CA VAL A 257 4.24 15.08 13.13
C VAL A 257 3.73 14.51 14.45
N VAL A 258 3.30 13.25 14.44
CA VAL A 258 2.76 12.60 15.63
C VAL A 258 3.83 12.48 16.71
N MET A 259 5.05 12.05 16.36
CA MET A 259 6.12 11.92 17.36
C MET A 259 6.62 13.27 17.89
N ASN A 260 6.55 14.35 17.11
CA ASN A 260 6.81 15.70 17.63
C ASN A 260 5.79 16.09 18.71
N ILE A 261 4.50 15.80 18.51
CA ILE A 261 3.45 16.09 19.50
C ILE A 261 3.61 15.19 20.74
N PHE A 262 3.93 13.90 20.53
CA PHE A 262 4.16 12.93 21.61
C PHE A 262 5.33 13.34 22.51
N THR A 263 6.46 13.72 21.93
CA THR A 263 7.68 14.10 22.66
C THR A 263 7.62 15.50 23.29
N HIS A 264 6.68 16.34 22.84
CA HIS A 264 6.50 17.70 23.34
C HIS A 264 5.09 17.93 23.92
N PRO A 265 4.74 17.26 25.03
CA PRO A 265 3.37 17.28 25.58
C PRO A 265 2.92 18.66 26.06
N ASN A 266 3.80 19.65 26.19
CA ASN A 266 3.45 21.00 26.63
C ASN A 266 3.57 22.08 25.53
N THR A 267 4.10 21.75 24.35
CA THR A 267 4.39 22.73 23.29
C THR A 267 3.18 22.97 22.39
N TYR A 268 2.54 21.88 21.94
CA TYR A 268 1.44 21.98 20.98
C TYR A 268 0.06 22.02 21.67
N PRO A 269 -0.88 22.83 21.18
CA PRO A 269 -2.22 22.99 21.77
C PRO A 269 -3.17 21.82 21.46
N VAL A 270 -2.62 20.65 21.10
CA VAL A 270 -3.37 19.48 20.67
C VAL A 270 -2.86 18.18 21.31
N TYR A 271 -3.68 17.14 21.23
CA TYR A 271 -3.32 15.74 21.49
C TYR A 271 -3.79 14.86 20.31
N HIS A 272 -3.21 13.67 20.14
CA HIS A 272 -3.61 12.69 19.11
C HIS A 272 -4.05 11.37 19.75
N THR A 273 -4.72 10.53 18.95
CA THR A 273 -5.12 9.15 19.35
C THR A 273 -4.40 8.05 18.55
N ILE A 274 -3.41 8.43 17.74
CA ILE A 274 -2.60 7.48 16.95
C ILE A 274 -1.88 6.47 17.84
N ASN A 275 -1.97 5.19 17.48
CA ASN A 275 -1.20 4.11 18.11
C ASN A 275 0.22 4.09 17.53
N THR A 276 1.13 4.85 18.14
CA THR A 276 2.50 5.02 17.65
C THR A 276 3.28 3.71 17.54
N ARG A 277 2.93 2.69 18.34
CA ARG A 277 3.56 1.36 18.28
C ARG A 277 3.35 0.62 16.96
N LEU A 278 2.43 1.09 16.12
CA LEU A 278 2.20 0.52 14.79
C LEU A 278 2.97 1.26 13.67
N PHE A 279 3.82 2.25 13.98
CA PHE A 279 4.55 2.97 12.93
C PHE A 279 5.50 2.09 12.14
N ALA A 280 6.36 1.31 12.80
CA ALA A 280 7.32 0.46 12.11
C ALA A 280 6.64 -0.58 11.20
N SER A 281 5.55 -1.21 11.65
CA SER A 281 4.82 -2.20 10.85
C SER A 281 4.05 -1.55 9.69
N THR A 282 3.40 -0.41 9.92
CA THR A 282 2.68 0.34 8.88
C THR A 282 3.63 0.88 7.81
N SER A 283 4.75 1.46 8.23
CA SER A 283 5.82 1.94 7.34
C SER A 283 6.31 0.85 6.41
N ARG A 284 6.55 -0.35 6.96
CA ARG A 284 7.04 -1.51 6.22
C ARG A 284 5.99 -2.08 5.25
N LEU A 285 4.73 -2.18 5.68
CA LEU A 285 3.62 -2.61 4.83
C LEU A 285 3.50 -1.72 3.60
N ILE A 286 3.51 -0.39 3.80
CA ILE A 286 3.40 0.57 2.72
C ILE A 286 4.65 0.54 1.83
N SER A 287 5.85 0.48 2.41
CA SER A 287 7.10 0.33 1.63
C SER A 287 7.07 -0.92 0.75
N ASP A 288 6.60 -2.05 1.28
CA ASP A 288 6.49 -3.31 0.56
C ASP A 288 5.49 -3.27 -0.60
N MET A 289 4.31 -2.72 -0.38
CA MET A 289 3.23 -2.67 -1.39
C MET A 289 3.49 -1.61 -2.46
N THR A 290 4.02 -0.46 -2.07
CA THR A 290 4.34 0.63 -3.01
C THR A 290 5.63 0.34 -3.80
N GLY A 291 6.58 -0.37 -3.18
CA GLY A 291 7.94 -0.55 -3.68
C GLY A 291 8.87 0.63 -3.35
N MET A 292 8.39 1.65 -2.64
CA MET A 292 9.20 2.79 -2.22
C MET A 292 10.05 2.42 -1.00
N LEU A 293 11.37 2.47 -1.17
CA LEU A 293 12.31 2.17 -0.09
C LEU A 293 12.32 3.30 0.95
N VAL A 294 12.26 2.91 2.22
CA VAL A 294 12.47 3.84 3.34
C VAL A 294 13.96 4.13 3.48
N GLN A 295 14.32 5.41 3.51
CA GLN A 295 15.71 5.81 3.73
C GLN A 295 16.20 5.28 5.09
N PRO A 296 17.40 4.67 5.18
CA PRO A 296 17.89 4.10 6.44
C PRO A 296 17.91 5.10 7.60
N ASN A 297 18.18 6.38 7.30
CA ASN A 297 18.29 7.45 8.30
C ASN A 297 17.00 8.29 8.41
N LYS A 298 15.88 7.83 7.84
CA LYS A 298 14.60 8.52 7.98
C LYS A 298 14.21 8.62 9.45
N ALA A 299 13.70 9.79 9.85
CA ALA A 299 13.20 10.01 11.20
C ALA A 299 12.13 8.98 11.57
N ILE A 300 12.14 8.56 12.83
CA ILE A 300 11.17 7.65 13.48
C ILE A 300 11.21 6.20 12.98
N VAL A 301 11.14 5.95 11.67
CA VAL A 301 10.96 4.61 11.09
C VAL A 301 12.18 4.08 10.32
N GLY A 302 13.22 4.90 10.15
CA GLY A 302 14.46 4.48 9.49
C GLY A 302 15.21 3.40 10.28
N LYS A 303 15.80 2.44 9.56
CA LYS A 303 16.59 1.33 10.16
C LYS A 303 17.72 1.79 11.08
N ASN A 304 18.28 2.98 10.83
CA ASN A 304 19.36 3.57 11.61
C ASN A 304 18.86 4.56 12.68
N ALA A 305 17.56 4.83 12.79
CA ALA A 305 17.03 5.89 13.65
C ALA A 305 17.32 5.70 15.16
N PHE A 306 17.55 4.46 15.59
CA PHE A 306 17.82 4.09 16.99
C PHE A 306 19.18 3.38 17.17
N LEU A 307 20.06 3.41 16.16
CA LEU A 307 21.36 2.74 16.22
C LEU A 307 22.46 3.70 16.65
N HIS A 308 23.31 3.27 17.59
CA HIS A 308 24.47 4.02 18.06
C HIS A 308 25.77 3.31 17.67
N GLU A 309 26.53 3.88 16.75
CA GLU A 309 27.83 3.32 16.31
C GLU A 309 29.01 3.81 17.15
N SER A 310 28.95 5.07 17.62
CA SER A 310 30.03 5.68 18.37
C SER A 310 30.18 5.08 19.77
N GLY A 311 31.39 4.63 20.13
CA GLY A 311 31.66 4.01 21.44
C GLY A 311 31.32 4.90 22.64
N ILE A 312 31.46 6.23 22.49
CA ILE A 312 31.04 7.19 23.52
C ILE A 312 29.51 7.27 23.67
N HIS A 313 28.75 7.11 22.57
CA HIS A 313 27.29 7.07 22.63
C HIS A 313 26.82 5.75 23.22
N GLN A 314 27.45 4.63 22.86
CA GLN A 314 27.15 3.31 23.41
C GLN A 314 27.36 3.29 24.93
N ASP A 315 28.51 3.78 25.43
CA ASP A 315 28.77 3.90 26.87
C ASP A 315 27.72 4.80 27.56
N GLY A 316 27.34 5.92 26.94
CA GLY A 316 26.28 6.81 27.42
C GLY A 316 24.93 6.11 27.54
N VAL A 317 24.47 5.44 26.48
CA VAL A 317 23.18 4.71 26.43
C VAL A 317 23.16 3.51 27.39
N LEU A 318 24.29 2.81 27.54
CA LEU A 318 24.43 1.71 28.50
C LEU A 318 24.30 2.18 29.95
N LYS A 319 24.79 3.39 30.26
CA LYS A 319 24.66 4.00 31.59
C LYS A 319 23.26 4.55 31.82
N ASN A 320 22.72 5.29 30.84
CA ASN A 320 21.36 5.78 30.83
C ASN A 320 20.91 6.03 29.38
N LYS A 321 19.90 5.28 28.92
CA LYS A 321 19.34 5.40 27.57
C LYS A 321 18.88 6.83 27.22
N GLU A 322 18.36 7.57 28.19
CA GLU A 322 17.84 8.94 28.01
C GLU A 322 18.92 9.97 27.62
N THR A 323 20.20 9.60 27.70
CA THR A 323 21.31 10.48 27.28
C THR A 323 21.27 10.81 25.79
N TYR A 324 20.80 9.89 24.95
CA TYR A 324 20.71 10.06 23.50
C TYR A 324 19.36 9.62 22.91
N GLU A 325 18.56 8.85 23.64
CA GLU A 325 17.26 8.34 23.16
C GLU A 325 16.12 9.18 23.74
N ILE A 326 15.60 10.12 22.94
CA ILE A 326 14.40 10.92 23.28
C ILE A 326 13.09 10.14 23.04
N ILE A 327 13.16 9.03 22.32
CA ILE A 327 12.06 8.14 21.96
C ILE A 327 12.56 6.72 22.20
N LYS A 328 11.77 5.90 22.89
CA LYS A 328 12.12 4.48 23.03
C LYS A 328 11.76 3.75 21.74
N PRO A 329 12.60 2.83 21.22
CA PRO A 329 12.28 2.05 20.03
C PRO A 329 10.90 1.37 20.10
N GLU A 330 10.51 0.90 21.29
CA GLU A 330 9.24 0.22 21.50
C GLU A 330 8.02 1.16 21.38
N ASP A 331 8.20 2.46 21.56
CA ASP A 331 7.12 3.46 21.42
C ASP A 331 6.70 3.62 19.95
N VAL A 332 7.55 3.22 19.01
CA VAL A 332 7.30 3.31 17.55
C VAL A 332 7.18 1.93 16.88
N GLY A 333 7.15 0.86 17.68
CA GLY A 333 7.02 -0.52 17.19
C GLY A 333 8.34 -1.16 16.74
N VAL A 334 9.47 -0.60 17.12
CA VAL A 334 10.79 -1.20 16.89
C VAL A 334 11.17 -2.01 18.13
N PHE A 335 10.92 -3.31 18.08
CA PHE A 335 11.24 -4.22 19.19
C PHE A 335 12.61 -4.85 18.98
N THR A 336 13.54 -4.64 19.90
CA THR A 336 14.76 -5.46 19.99
C THR A 336 14.41 -6.79 20.67
N SER A 337 14.33 -7.88 19.91
CA SER A 337 14.05 -9.21 20.49
C SER A 337 15.24 -9.72 21.32
N ASN A 338 14.96 -10.22 22.53
CA ASN A 338 15.85 -11.12 23.28
C ASN A 338 15.56 -12.61 22.99
N ILE A 339 14.55 -12.92 22.18
CA ILE A 339 14.15 -14.29 21.83
C ILE A 339 14.78 -14.65 20.49
N LEU A 340 15.74 -15.58 20.54
CA LEU A 340 16.40 -16.13 19.36
C LEU A 340 15.45 -17.08 18.63
N LEU A 341 14.98 -16.69 17.44
CA LEU A 341 14.17 -17.56 16.59
C LEU A 341 15.09 -18.42 15.71
N GLY A 342 15.07 -19.74 15.90
CA GLY A 342 15.90 -20.69 15.16
C GLY A 342 15.16 -21.97 14.81
N LYS A 343 15.88 -22.96 14.25
CA LYS A 343 15.29 -24.23 13.80
C LYS A 343 14.52 -25.01 14.88
N HIS A 344 14.74 -24.72 16.16
CA HIS A 344 14.03 -25.33 17.28
C HIS A 344 12.81 -24.53 17.76
N SER A 345 12.56 -23.32 17.23
CA SER A 345 11.41 -22.50 17.62
C SER A 345 10.09 -23.14 17.18
N GLY A 346 9.12 -23.19 18.09
CA GLY A 346 7.78 -23.74 17.85
C GLY A 346 6.79 -22.70 17.30
N ARG A 347 5.62 -23.16 16.83
CA ARG A 347 4.55 -22.31 16.26
C ARG A 347 4.15 -21.15 17.17
N HIS A 348 4.01 -21.39 18.47
CA HIS A 348 3.63 -20.37 19.45
C HIS A 348 4.64 -19.21 19.54
N ALA A 349 5.95 -19.51 19.49
CA ALA A 349 6.99 -18.48 19.54
C ALA A 349 6.98 -17.60 18.28
N ILE A 350 6.70 -18.19 17.13
CA ILE A 350 6.59 -17.48 15.86
C ILE A 350 5.33 -16.61 15.83
N GLN A 351 4.19 -17.14 16.30
CA GLN A 351 2.94 -16.39 16.35
C GLN A 351 3.02 -15.19 17.30
N SER A 352 3.54 -15.38 18.52
CA SER A 352 3.77 -14.29 19.47
C SER A 352 4.66 -13.20 18.85
N ARG A 353 5.68 -13.59 18.09
CA ARG A 353 6.57 -12.60 17.46
C ARG A 353 5.89 -11.88 16.28
N LEU A 354 5.09 -12.58 15.48
CA LEU A 354 4.29 -11.93 14.43
C LEU A 354 3.32 -10.90 15.03
N GLU A 355 2.70 -11.20 16.17
CA GLU A 355 1.84 -10.27 16.89
C GLU A 355 2.60 -9.03 17.39
N GLU A 356 3.80 -9.21 17.96
CA GLU A 356 4.69 -8.10 18.33
C GLU A 356 5.14 -7.27 17.12
N LEU A 357 5.33 -7.90 15.96
CA LEU A 357 5.64 -7.22 14.70
C LEU A 357 4.41 -6.54 14.06
N GLY A 358 3.24 -6.61 14.69
CA GLY A 358 2.02 -5.93 14.27
C GLY A 358 1.10 -6.74 13.36
N TYR A 359 1.33 -8.05 13.19
CA TYR A 359 0.38 -8.94 12.53
C TYR A 359 -0.68 -9.41 13.53
N SER A 360 -1.95 -9.11 13.29
CA SER A 360 -3.08 -9.54 14.14
C SER A 360 -3.19 -11.09 14.15
N PRO A 361 -3.69 -11.73 15.22
CA PRO A 361 -3.99 -13.16 15.23
C PRO A 361 -4.92 -13.61 14.09
N PHE A 362 -5.71 -12.66 13.57
CA PHE A 362 -6.61 -12.81 12.44
C PHE A 362 -5.99 -12.39 11.09
N SER A 363 -4.75 -11.88 11.07
CA SER A 363 -4.05 -11.52 9.83
C SER A 363 -3.77 -12.74 8.94
N PHE A 364 -3.79 -13.96 9.51
CA PHE A 364 -3.53 -15.19 8.79
C PHE A 364 -4.65 -16.21 9.02
N THR A 365 -5.07 -16.91 7.96
CA THR A 365 -5.81 -18.17 8.06
C THR A 365 -4.92 -19.28 8.63
N GLU A 366 -5.52 -20.37 9.10
CA GLU A 366 -4.73 -21.52 9.62
C GLU A 366 -3.76 -22.09 8.57
N ALA A 367 -4.20 -22.17 7.30
CA ALA A 367 -3.34 -22.59 6.19
C ALA A 367 -2.16 -21.63 5.97
N GLN A 368 -2.38 -20.32 6.13
CA GLN A 368 -1.30 -19.32 6.03
C GLN A 368 -0.35 -19.38 7.22
N LYS A 369 -0.85 -19.61 8.44
CA LYS A 369 0.00 -19.81 9.62
C LYS A 369 0.93 -21.02 9.42
N ASP A 370 0.40 -22.11 8.86
CA ASP A 370 1.20 -23.29 8.51
C ASP A 370 2.21 -23.00 7.40
N ALA A 371 1.83 -22.24 6.36
CA ALA A 371 2.76 -21.81 5.32
C ALA A 371 3.89 -20.93 5.88
N VAL A 372 3.57 -19.99 6.79
CA VAL A 372 4.57 -19.14 7.46
C VAL A 372 5.52 -20.00 8.28
N PHE A 373 4.98 -20.97 9.02
CA PHE A 373 5.77 -21.89 9.82
C PHE A 373 6.70 -22.75 8.97
N ALA A 374 6.19 -23.31 7.86
CA ALA A 374 6.98 -24.12 6.94
C ALA A 374 8.12 -23.31 6.30
N ARG A 375 7.81 -22.11 5.81
CA ARG A 375 8.80 -21.19 5.21
C ARG A 375 9.85 -20.76 6.23
N PHE A 376 9.42 -20.47 7.46
CA PHE A 376 10.32 -20.16 8.57
C PHE A 376 11.32 -21.30 8.82
N LYS A 377 10.87 -22.56 8.82
CA LYS A 377 11.77 -23.71 9.01
C LYS A 377 12.81 -23.81 7.90
N THR A 378 12.40 -23.65 6.65
CA THR A 378 13.34 -23.65 5.52
C THR A 378 14.42 -22.57 5.67
N VAL A 379 14.03 -21.34 6.04
CA VAL A 379 14.97 -20.24 6.25
C VAL A 379 15.85 -20.47 7.49
N ALA A 380 15.28 -21.00 8.56
CA ALA A 380 16.02 -21.31 9.79
C ALA A 380 17.04 -22.44 9.59
N ASP A 381 16.79 -23.37 8.68
CA ASP A 381 17.70 -24.46 8.34
C ASP A 381 18.81 -24.01 7.36
N SER A 382 18.54 -23.05 6.48
CA SER A 382 19.52 -22.54 5.52
C SER A 382 20.43 -21.45 6.09
N LYS A 383 19.97 -20.66 7.07
CA LYS A 383 20.78 -19.61 7.71
C LYS A 383 21.75 -20.18 8.76
N LYS A 384 22.92 -19.55 8.84
CA LYS A 384 23.91 -19.82 9.89
C LYS A 384 23.61 -19.05 11.18
N THR A 385 22.81 -18.00 11.07
CA THR A 385 22.32 -17.14 12.15
C THR A 385 20.85 -17.42 12.46
N SER A 386 20.34 -16.86 13.56
CA SER A 386 18.91 -16.89 13.86
C SER A 386 18.10 -16.14 12.81
N VAL A 387 16.85 -16.57 12.61
CA VAL A 387 15.86 -15.83 11.82
C VAL A 387 15.59 -14.50 12.51
N THR A 388 15.88 -13.42 11.81
CA THR A 388 15.68 -12.05 12.30
C THR A 388 14.24 -11.60 12.09
N ASP A 389 13.84 -10.51 12.72
CA ASP A 389 12.53 -9.91 12.48
C ASP A 389 12.35 -9.47 11.03
N ASP A 390 13.41 -8.98 10.38
CA ASP A 390 13.39 -8.63 8.97
C ASP A 390 13.09 -9.88 8.11
N ASP A 391 13.68 -11.04 8.43
CA ASP A 391 13.39 -12.30 7.73
C ASP A 391 11.94 -12.77 7.98
N LEU A 392 11.46 -12.69 9.23
CA LEU A 392 10.10 -13.10 9.60
C LEU A 392 9.02 -12.21 8.97
N ASN A 393 9.23 -10.89 8.97
CA ASN A 393 8.38 -9.93 8.26
C ASN A 393 8.36 -10.22 6.76
N ALA A 394 9.52 -10.53 6.17
CA ALA A 394 9.59 -10.87 4.76
C ALA A 394 8.74 -12.12 4.47
N ILE A 395 8.93 -13.21 5.22
CA ILE A 395 8.14 -14.46 5.08
C ILE A 395 6.63 -14.16 5.17
N ALA A 396 6.22 -13.43 6.21
CA ALA A 396 4.82 -13.06 6.44
C ALA A 396 4.24 -12.24 5.29
N SER A 397 4.95 -11.20 4.84
CA SER A 397 4.56 -10.32 3.74
C SER A 397 4.39 -11.08 2.42
N SER A 398 5.32 -11.99 2.09
CA SER A 398 5.21 -12.84 0.90
C SER A 398 3.97 -13.73 0.94
N ILE A 399 3.65 -14.33 2.09
CA ILE A 399 2.50 -15.23 2.23
C ILE A 399 1.18 -14.46 2.18
N LEU A 400 1.09 -13.30 2.83
CA LEU A 400 -0.08 -12.43 2.74
C LEU A 400 -0.32 -11.96 1.30
N SER A 401 0.76 -11.66 0.58
CA SER A 401 0.67 -11.31 -0.83
C SER A 401 0.19 -12.47 -1.71
N SER A 402 0.40 -13.73 -1.27
CA SER A 402 0.05 -14.93 -2.04
C SER A 402 -1.39 -15.43 -1.84
N SER A 403 -2.18 -14.86 -0.93
CA SER A 403 -3.47 -15.44 -0.49
C SER A 403 -4.70 -14.55 -0.68
N PHE A 404 -4.76 -13.74 -1.74
CA PHE A 404 -6.03 -13.13 -2.16
C PHE A 404 -6.95 -14.15 -2.86
N GLU A 405 -7.14 -15.32 -2.27
CA GLU A 405 -7.97 -16.40 -2.80
C GLU A 405 -8.95 -16.89 -1.71
N THR A 406 -10.24 -16.75 -1.98
CA THR A 406 -11.34 -17.33 -1.20
C THR A 406 -11.48 -18.83 -1.48
N PRO A 407 -11.67 -19.70 -0.46
CA PRO A 407 -12.19 -21.03 -0.68
C PRO A 407 -13.72 -21.01 -0.71
N SER A 408 -14.33 -21.51 -1.78
CA SER A 408 -15.74 -21.88 -1.80
C SER A 408 -15.98 -23.14 -0.95
N ASN A 409 -17.09 -23.13 -0.22
CA ASN A 409 -17.48 -24.06 0.85
C ASN A 409 -17.55 -25.56 0.45
N PRO A 410 -17.41 -26.48 1.42
CA PRO A 410 -17.49 -27.92 1.20
C PRO A 410 -18.93 -28.46 1.37
N SER A 411 -19.29 -29.46 0.57
CA SER A 411 -20.40 -30.37 0.86
C SER A 411 -20.07 -31.80 0.40
N GLU A 412 -20.05 -32.70 1.39
CA GLU A 412 -19.83 -34.15 1.45
C GLU A 412 -20.81 -35.03 0.61
N PRO A 413 -20.80 -36.40 0.68
CA PRO A 413 -19.68 -37.37 0.59
C PRO A 413 -19.96 -38.63 -0.31
N ALA A 414 -18.90 -39.43 -0.51
CA ALA A 414 -18.86 -40.90 -0.72
C ALA A 414 -19.38 -41.54 -2.04
N GLN A 415 -18.53 -42.35 -2.70
CA GLN A 415 -18.62 -43.84 -2.70
C GLN A 415 -17.51 -44.53 -3.53
N ASN A 416 -17.08 -45.69 -3.01
CA ASN A 416 -16.27 -46.82 -3.52
C ASN A 416 -16.15 -47.00 -5.05
N SER A 417 -15.00 -47.49 -5.55
CA SER A 417 -14.59 -48.92 -5.57
C SER A 417 -13.31 -49.15 -6.39
N SER A 418 -12.55 -50.17 -5.96
CA SER A 418 -11.57 -51.05 -6.63
C SER A 418 -11.60 -51.07 -8.18
N GLU A 419 -10.49 -51.25 -8.90
CA GLU A 419 -9.69 -52.48 -8.99
C GLU A 419 -8.30 -52.24 -9.63
N ALA A 420 -7.39 -53.17 -9.32
CA ALA A 420 -6.02 -53.30 -9.81
C ALA A 420 -5.93 -53.90 -11.23
N HIS A 421 -4.85 -53.63 -11.97
CA HIS A 421 -4.20 -54.64 -12.82
C HIS A 421 -2.71 -54.32 -13.10
N GLU A 422 -1.89 -55.35 -12.87
CA GLU A 422 -0.47 -55.49 -13.20
C GLU A 422 -0.22 -55.73 -14.70
N GLY A 423 1.01 -55.47 -15.17
CA GLY A 423 1.63 -56.23 -16.28
C GLY A 423 2.30 -55.44 -17.41
N ALA A 424 3.64 -55.38 -17.39
CA ALA A 424 4.57 -54.86 -18.41
C ALA A 424 4.54 -55.69 -19.75
N PRO A 425 5.21 -55.35 -20.89
CA PRO A 425 6.60 -54.84 -20.99
C PRO A 425 6.93 -53.83 -22.12
N LEU A 426 8.19 -53.38 -22.07
CA LEU A 426 8.90 -52.49 -23.00
C LEU A 426 9.05 -53.10 -24.42
N SER A 427 8.80 -52.28 -25.46
CA SER A 427 9.53 -52.37 -26.74
C SER A 427 9.58 -51.02 -27.45
N SER A 428 10.78 -50.69 -27.92
CA SER A 428 11.23 -49.50 -28.66
C SER A 428 10.62 -49.34 -30.05
N SER A 429 10.29 -48.11 -30.48
CA SER A 429 10.41 -47.59 -31.86
C SER A 429 10.19 -46.07 -31.91
N PHE A 430 11.06 -45.38 -32.65
CA PHE A 430 11.13 -43.93 -32.85
C PHE A 430 10.09 -43.38 -33.84
N ASN A 431 9.86 -42.06 -33.73
CA ASN A 431 9.30 -41.12 -34.71
C ASN A 431 7.80 -41.18 -35.05
N GLN A 432 7.02 -40.37 -34.33
CA GLN A 432 5.98 -39.51 -34.91
C GLN A 432 5.62 -38.39 -33.92
N ALA A 433 5.49 -37.16 -34.43
CA ALA A 433 5.07 -36.00 -33.64
C ALA A 433 3.64 -36.22 -33.10
N PRO A 434 3.35 -35.92 -31.82
CA PRO A 434 2.00 -36.06 -31.32
C PRO A 434 1.12 -34.90 -31.83
N ASP A 435 0.02 -35.29 -32.45
CA ASP A 435 -1.13 -34.48 -32.81
C ASP A 435 -1.80 -33.94 -31.53
N PHE A 436 -1.88 -32.61 -31.41
CA PHE A 436 -2.41 -31.90 -30.24
C PHE A 436 -3.94 -31.75 -30.25
N SER A 437 -4.68 -32.50 -31.06
CA SER A 437 -6.13 -32.33 -31.21
C SER A 437 -7.01 -32.97 -30.12
N THR A 438 -6.44 -33.56 -29.06
CA THR A 438 -7.24 -34.14 -27.96
C THR A 438 -6.63 -33.89 -26.58
N ILE A 439 -6.73 -32.65 -26.09
CA ILE A 439 -6.77 -32.39 -24.65
C ILE A 439 -8.15 -31.79 -24.35
N SER A 440 -8.95 -32.56 -23.63
CA SER A 440 -10.30 -32.19 -23.23
C SER A 440 -10.30 -30.89 -22.42
N LYS A 441 -11.28 -30.04 -22.73
CA LYS A 441 -11.76 -28.98 -21.85
C LYS A 441 -12.06 -29.57 -20.48
N THR A 442 -11.17 -29.33 -19.53
CA THR A 442 -11.44 -29.49 -18.10
C THR A 442 -11.06 -28.17 -17.47
N SER A 443 -12.08 -27.40 -17.11
CA SER A 443 -11.96 -26.10 -16.43
C SER A 443 -11.43 -26.35 -15.02
N GLY A 444 -10.14 -26.12 -14.84
CA GLY A 444 -9.46 -26.07 -13.56
C GLY A 444 -8.34 -25.04 -13.67
N THR A 445 -8.32 -24.05 -12.79
CA THR A 445 -7.32 -22.97 -12.78
C THR A 445 -5.92 -23.55 -12.63
N LYS A 446 -5.06 -23.31 -13.63
CA LYS A 446 -3.69 -23.83 -13.64
C LYS A 446 -2.79 -22.97 -12.76
N PHE A 447 -2.37 -23.51 -11.63
CA PHE A 447 -1.35 -22.90 -10.77
C PHE A 447 -0.02 -23.61 -10.90
N TYR A 448 1.06 -22.84 -10.81
CA TYR A 448 2.42 -23.35 -10.88
C TYR A 448 3.15 -23.15 -9.55
N GLU A 449 3.84 -24.19 -9.09
CA GLU A 449 4.75 -24.18 -7.96
C GLU A 449 6.16 -24.53 -8.44
N LEU A 450 7.17 -23.79 -7.98
CA LEU A 450 8.57 -24.09 -8.31
C LEU A 450 9.00 -25.39 -7.62
N SER A 451 9.37 -26.40 -8.39
CA SER A 451 9.85 -27.70 -7.89
C SER A 451 11.37 -27.81 -7.97
N LYS A 452 11.97 -27.31 -9.06
CA LYS A 452 13.42 -27.36 -9.27
C LYS A 452 13.90 -26.13 -10.02
N LEU A 453 15.04 -25.61 -9.62
CA LEU A 453 15.76 -24.56 -10.31
C LEU A 453 17.24 -24.95 -10.39
N GLN A 454 17.80 -24.92 -11.61
CA GLN A 454 19.24 -25.04 -11.84
C GLN A 454 19.68 -23.93 -12.77
N VAL A 455 20.73 -23.20 -12.39
CA VAL A 455 21.26 -22.09 -13.19
C VAL A 455 22.75 -22.28 -13.37
N LEU A 456 23.19 -22.16 -14.62
CA LEU A 456 24.60 -22.19 -15.03
C LEU A 456 24.89 -20.87 -15.74
N GLY A 457 25.88 -20.13 -15.25
CA GLY A 457 26.25 -18.85 -15.86
C GLY A 457 27.64 -18.41 -15.43
N GLY A 458 28.19 -17.44 -16.16
CA GLY A 458 29.51 -16.89 -15.91
C GLY A 458 29.72 -15.57 -16.65
N LEU A 459 30.67 -14.77 -16.18
CA LEU A 459 30.99 -13.47 -16.77
C LEU A 459 31.35 -13.63 -18.26
N GLY A 460 30.67 -12.89 -19.14
CA GLY A 460 30.91 -12.92 -20.59
C GLY A 460 30.35 -14.17 -21.31
N THR A 461 29.60 -15.03 -20.62
CA THR A 461 28.97 -16.22 -21.21
C THR A 461 27.44 -16.14 -21.09
N ALA A 462 26.73 -16.77 -22.02
CA ALA A 462 25.28 -16.90 -21.90
C ALA A 462 24.94 -17.73 -20.64
N SER A 463 24.00 -17.23 -19.84
CA SER A 463 23.46 -18.00 -18.71
C SER A 463 22.37 -18.94 -19.21
N SER A 464 22.31 -20.13 -18.65
CA SER A 464 21.31 -21.15 -18.92
C SER A 464 20.58 -21.49 -17.63
N ALA A 465 19.25 -21.49 -17.65
CA ALA A 465 18.43 -21.95 -16.54
C ALA A 465 17.53 -23.10 -16.97
N THR A 466 17.51 -24.15 -16.15
CA THR A 466 16.54 -25.24 -16.22
C THR A 466 15.58 -25.12 -15.06
N VAL A 467 14.30 -24.99 -15.36
CA VAL A 467 13.23 -24.76 -14.39
C VAL A 467 12.22 -25.89 -14.48
N SER A 468 11.83 -26.45 -13.34
CA SER A 468 10.72 -27.40 -13.24
C SER A 468 9.59 -26.80 -12.41
N LEU A 469 8.39 -26.71 -12.97
CA LEU A 469 7.18 -26.24 -12.29
C LEU A 469 6.20 -27.40 -12.13
N LYS A 470 5.65 -27.55 -10.92
CA LYS A 470 4.55 -28.47 -10.63
C LYS A 470 3.23 -27.74 -10.87
N VAL A 471 2.36 -28.33 -11.69
CA VAL A 471 0.99 -27.87 -11.93
C VAL A 471 0.12 -28.38 -10.78
N LEU A 472 -0.37 -27.49 -9.92
CA LEU A 472 -1.03 -27.90 -8.67
C LEU A 472 -2.29 -28.76 -8.87
N PRO A 473 -3.20 -28.45 -9.82
CA PRO A 473 -4.41 -29.26 -10.01
C PRO A 473 -4.14 -30.69 -10.48
N THR A 474 -3.12 -30.91 -11.31
CA THR A 474 -2.83 -32.21 -11.93
C THR A 474 -1.67 -32.95 -11.26
N GLY A 475 -0.86 -32.26 -10.48
CA GLY A 475 0.40 -32.76 -9.94
C GLY A 475 1.50 -32.95 -10.98
N GLU A 476 1.25 -32.62 -12.24
CA GLU A 476 2.19 -32.77 -13.36
C GLU A 476 3.41 -31.85 -13.19
N VAL A 477 4.60 -32.34 -13.50
CA VAL A 477 5.83 -31.53 -13.43
C VAL A 477 6.32 -31.22 -14.85
N LEU A 478 6.29 -29.95 -15.21
CA LEU A 478 6.76 -29.44 -16.49
C LEU A 478 8.18 -28.91 -16.33
N THR A 479 9.07 -29.21 -17.27
CA THR A 479 10.48 -28.78 -17.21
C THR A 479 10.91 -28.15 -18.52
N GLU A 480 11.50 -26.97 -18.44
CA GLU A 480 12.03 -26.24 -19.59
C GLU A 480 13.42 -25.69 -19.33
N THR A 481 14.14 -25.41 -20.42
CA THR A 481 15.45 -24.77 -20.36
C THR A 481 15.50 -23.57 -21.30
N ALA A 482 16.08 -22.47 -20.83
CA ALA A 482 16.31 -21.29 -21.65
C ALA A 482 17.70 -20.71 -21.42
N GLN A 483 18.20 -20.03 -22.44
CA GLN A 483 19.48 -19.34 -22.42
C GLN A 483 19.26 -17.84 -22.60
N ALA A 484 19.99 -17.03 -21.84
CA ALA A 484 19.96 -15.58 -21.97
C ALA A 484 21.37 -15.00 -21.88
N ARG A 485 21.67 -14.04 -22.76
CA ARG A 485 22.96 -13.30 -22.72
C ARG A 485 22.98 -12.22 -21.63
N SER A 486 21.80 -11.74 -21.22
CA SER A 486 21.66 -10.66 -20.23
C SER A 486 21.90 -11.10 -18.79
N GLY A 487 21.91 -12.41 -18.52
CA GLY A 487 22.25 -12.95 -17.21
C GLY A 487 21.32 -14.06 -16.71
N PRO A 488 21.56 -14.55 -15.47
CA PRO A 488 20.87 -15.70 -14.92
C PRO A 488 19.38 -15.43 -14.70
N VAL A 489 19.01 -14.26 -14.19
CA VAL A 489 17.60 -13.89 -13.94
C VAL A 489 16.76 -13.94 -15.23
N GLU A 490 17.29 -13.40 -16.33
CA GLU A 490 16.60 -13.43 -17.62
C GLU A 490 16.44 -14.87 -18.15
N SER A 491 17.46 -15.72 -17.95
CA SER A 491 17.36 -17.13 -18.36
C SER A 491 16.29 -17.88 -17.57
N ILE A 492 16.11 -17.56 -16.28
CA ILE A 492 15.05 -18.12 -15.44
C ILE A 492 13.69 -17.68 -15.95
N PHE A 493 13.48 -16.38 -16.18
CA PHE A 493 12.20 -15.85 -16.64
C PHE A 493 11.84 -16.39 -18.03
N SER A 494 12.83 -16.50 -18.91
CA SER A 494 12.66 -17.11 -20.23
C SER A 494 12.25 -18.58 -20.14
N ALA A 495 12.85 -19.36 -19.23
CA ALA A 495 12.49 -20.76 -19.01
C ALA A 495 11.06 -20.88 -18.44
N ILE A 496 10.70 -20.03 -17.47
CA ILE A 496 9.33 -19.97 -16.93
C ILE A 496 8.33 -19.58 -18.00
N LYS A 497 8.64 -18.60 -18.87
CA LYS A 497 7.77 -18.16 -19.97
C LYS A 497 7.54 -19.25 -21.03
N LYS A 498 8.44 -20.22 -21.18
CA LYS A 498 8.20 -21.39 -22.03
C LYS A 498 7.22 -22.38 -21.40
N ILE A 499 7.22 -22.51 -20.07
CA ILE A 499 6.30 -23.40 -19.33
C ILE A 499 4.92 -22.77 -19.21
N ILE A 500 4.87 -21.49 -18.88
CA ILE A 500 3.65 -20.73 -18.68
C ILE A 500 3.31 -20.01 -19.99
N PRO A 501 2.28 -20.45 -20.75
CA PRO A 501 1.98 -19.94 -22.08
C PRO A 501 1.26 -18.58 -22.03
N LEU A 502 1.89 -17.58 -21.41
CA LEU A 502 1.39 -16.21 -21.32
C LEU A 502 2.33 -15.26 -22.05
N ASP A 503 1.75 -14.33 -22.82
CA ASP A 503 2.52 -13.26 -23.43
C ASP A 503 2.67 -12.08 -22.46
N ILE A 504 3.70 -12.16 -21.62
CA ILE A 504 3.98 -11.20 -20.55
C ILE A 504 5.23 -10.38 -20.80
N SER A 505 5.18 -9.13 -20.35
CA SER A 505 6.28 -8.17 -20.25
C SER A 505 6.59 -7.86 -18.79
N LEU A 506 7.88 -7.80 -18.45
CA LEU A 506 8.37 -7.39 -17.15
C LEU A 506 8.37 -5.85 -17.05
N ILE A 507 7.62 -5.29 -16.11
CA ILE A 507 7.51 -3.84 -15.91
C ILE A 507 8.54 -3.33 -14.91
N SER A 508 8.70 -4.05 -13.79
CA SER A 508 9.68 -3.71 -12.78
C SER A 508 10.24 -4.97 -12.12
N TYR A 509 11.52 -4.94 -11.79
CA TYR A 509 12.21 -5.94 -10.99
C TYR A 509 13.05 -5.22 -9.93
N ASN A 510 12.82 -5.55 -8.68
CA ASN A 510 13.60 -5.07 -7.55
C ASN A 510 14.12 -6.27 -6.76
N LEU A 511 15.40 -6.25 -6.41
CA LEU A 511 16.02 -7.22 -5.53
C LEU A 511 16.66 -6.47 -4.37
N SER A 512 16.28 -6.84 -3.16
CA SER A 512 16.79 -6.23 -1.93
C SER A 512 17.20 -7.30 -0.93
N ALA A 513 18.20 -7.00 -0.12
CA ALA A 513 18.55 -7.80 1.04
C ALA A 513 17.64 -7.42 2.21
N THR A 514 17.12 -8.41 2.91
CA THR A 514 16.24 -8.19 4.08
C THR A 514 17.07 -7.95 5.35
N SER A 515 18.16 -8.70 5.53
CA SER A 515 19.06 -8.63 6.68
C SER A 515 20.52 -8.35 6.25
N LYS A 516 21.42 -8.16 7.23
CA LYS A 516 22.87 -8.00 6.97
C LYS A 516 23.56 -9.35 7.09
N GLY A 517 24.67 -9.53 6.37
CA GLY A 517 25.48 -10.75 6.41
C GLY A 517 25.44 -11.54 5.10
N SER A 518 26.40 -12.43 4.92
CA SER A 518 26.50 -13.29 3.72
C SER A 518 25.40 -14.35 3.64
N ASP A 519 24.67 -14.55 4.73
CA ASP A 519 23.51 -15.44 4.87
C ASP A 519 22.18 -14.67 4.89
N SER A 520 22.19 -13.40 4.47
CA SER A 520 20.97 -12.59 4.34
C SER A 520 19.98 -13.22 3.35
N VAL A 521 18.70 -13.05 3.64
CA VAL A 521 17.63 -13.49 2.74
C VAL A 521 17.42 -12.42 1.67
N GLY A 522 17.41 -12.86 0.41
CA GLY A 522 17.06 -12.03 -0.74
C GLY A 522 15.55 -11.94 -0.92
N LYS A 523 15.03 -10.73 -1.09
CA LYS A 523 13.64 -10.44 -1.46
C LYS A 523 13.60 -9.88 -2.87
N ALA A 524 12.94 -10.61 -3.77
CA ALA A 524 12.65 -10.16 -5.12
C ALA A 524 11.20 -9.70 -5.22
N THR A 525 10.97 -8.50 -5.77
CA THR A 525 9.64 -7.97 -6.09
C THR A 525 9.56 -7.69 -7.57
N ILE A 526 8.54 -8.24 -8.22
CA ILE A 526 8.34 -8.18 -9.67
C ILE A 526 6.96 -7.62 -9.98
N ARG A 527 6.86 -6.81 -11.04
CA ARG A 527 5.58 -6.49 -11.68
C ARG A 527 5.60 -6.90 -13.14
N ILE A 528 4.58 -7.60 -13.59
CA ILE A 528 4.40 -8.03 -15.00
C ILE A 528 3.11 -7.47 -15.58
N ARG A 529 3.02 -7.44 -16.90
CA ARG A 529 1.85 -7.02 -17.67
C ARG A 529 1.62 -7.98 -18.83
N GLU A 530 0.37 -8.29 -19.15
CA GLU A 530 0.01 -9.06 -20.35
C GLU A 530 0.01 -8.17 -21.60
N ASN A 531 0.62 -8.65 -22.70
CA ASN A 531 0.73 -7.92 -23.97
C ASN A 531 -0.50 -8.08 -24.87
N SER A 532 -1.23 -9.19 -24.73
CA SER A 532 -2.33 -9.62 -25.62
C SER A 532 -3.72 -9.15 -25.17
N ALA A 533 -3.82 -8.39 -24.09
CA ALA A 533 -5.07 -7.83 -23.63
C ALA A 533 -5.58 -6.77 -24.62
N VAL A 534 -6.85 -6.91 -25.05
CA VAL A 534 -7.53 -5.92 -25.90
C VAL A 534 -7.42 -4.55 -25.20
N PRO A 535 -6.94 -3.49 -25.88
CA PRO A 535 -6.92 -2.16 -25.30
C PRO A 535 -8.34 -1.81 -24.85
N SER A 536 -8.54 -1.63 -23.54
CA SER A 536 -9.77 -1.03 -23.06
C SER A 536 -9.75 0.46 -23.45
N GLU A 537 -10.92 1.10 -23.57
CA GLU A 537 -11.02 2.53 -23.91
C GLU A 537 -10.30 3.46 -22.90
N THR A 538 -9.81 2.91 -21.77
CA THR A 538 -8.88 3.51 -20.83
C THR A 538 -7.48 2.90 -20.98
N ASN A 539 -6.47 3.72 -21.21
CA ASN A 539 -5.13 3.38 -21.72
C ASN A 539 -4.21 2.57 -20.76
N ASP A 540 -4.71 1.88 -19.73
CA ASP A 540 -3.90 1.13 -18.77
C ASP A 540 -4.25 -0.36 -18.76
N LEU A 541 -3.31 -1.19 -19.19
CA LEU A 541 -3.36 -2.63 -19.04
C LEU A 541 -3.02 -3.02 -17.58
N PRO A 542 -3.79 -3.95 -16.96
CA PRO A 542 -3.56 -4.34 -15.58
C PRO A 542 -2.14 -4.88 -15.38
N THR A 543 -1.52 -4.50 -14.27
CA THR A 543 -0.20 -5.01 -13.86
C THR A 543 -0.35 -5.93 -12.66
N PHE A 544 0.45 -6.98 -12.62
CA PHE A 544 0.40 -8.00 -11.59
C PHE A 544 1.72 -8.03 -10.85
N ALA A 545 1.67 -7.80 -9.54
CA ALA A 545 2.83 -7.86 -8.67
C ALA A 545 3.04 -9.28 -8.13
N GLY A 546 4.30 -9.67 -7.91
CA GLY A 546 4.68 -10.91 -7.26
C GLY A 546 5.92 -10.70 -6.40
N THR A 547 5.99 -11.41 -5.27
CA THR A 547 7.09 -11.34 -4.32
C THR A 547 7.64 -12.73 -4.06
N GLY A 548 8.96 -12.85 -4.03
CA GLY A 548 9.66 -14.10 -3.77
C GLY A 548 10.82 -13.89 -2.80
N ILE A 549 11.00 -14.85 -1.89
CA ILE A 549 11.92 -14.75 -0.76
C ILE A 549 12.68 -16.05 -0.61
N ASP A 550 13.99 -15.95 -0.66
CA ASP A 550 14.90 -17.09 -0.46
C ASP A 550 16.29 -16.58 -0.08
N THR A 551 17.09 -17.42 0.59
CA THR A 551 18.52 -17.17 0.80
C THR A 551 19.29 -17.12 -0.52
N ASP A 552 18.82 -17.82 -1.55
CA ASP A 552 19.31 -17.71 -2.93
C ASP A 552 18.49 -16.70 -3.72
N VAL A 553 19.13 -15.60 -4.12
CA VAL A 553 18.50 -14.52 -4.90
C VAL A 553 17.90 -15.00 -6.24
N LEU A 554 18.44 -16.05 -6.86
CA LEU A 554 17.91 -16.59 -8.11
C LEU A 554 16.59 -17.33 -7.87
N THR A 555 16.54 -18.10 -6.78
CA THR A 555 15.33 -18.78 -6.32
C THR A 555 14.26 -17.77 -5.88
N ALA A 556 14.65 -16.71 -5.16
CA ALA A 556 13.77 -15.60 -4.81
C ALA A 556 13.14 -14.94 -6.06
N SER A 557 13.95 -14.68 -7.09
CA SER A 557 13.47 -14.10 -8.36
C SER A 557 12.52 -15.04 -9.11
N ALA A 558 12.80 -16.34 -9.15
CA ALA A 558 11.89 -17.32 -9.74
C ALA A 558 10.53 -17.33 -9.02
N PHE A 559 10.54 -17.36 -7.69
CA PHE A 559 9.31 -17.29 -6.89
C PHE A 559 8.50 -16.02 -7.15
N ALA A 560 9.17 -14.86 -7.21
CA ALA A 560 8.49 -13.59 -7.47
C ALA A 560 7.80 -13.59 -8.84
N TYR A 561 8.46 -14.14 -9.86
CA TYR A 561 7.92 -14.19 -11.22
C TYR A 561 6.75 -15.17 -11.34
N ILE A 562 6.86 -16.36 -10.75
CA ILE A 562 5.77 -17.35 -10.71
C ILE A 562 4.58 -16.82 -9.93
N SER A 563 4.82 -16.14 -8.80
CA SER A 563 3.78 -15.48 -8.01
C SER A 563 3.01 -14.45 -8.85
N ALA A 564 3.72 -13.59 -9.59
CA ALA A 564 3.10 -12.61 -10.47
C ALA A 564 2.31 -13.28 -11.62
N ALA A 565 2.87 -14.33 -12.23
CA ALA A 565 2.22 -15.08 -13.31
C ALA A 565 0.95 -15.79 -12.85
N ASN A 566 0.96 -16.46 -11.69
CA ASN A 566 -0.22 -17.12 -11.13
C ASN A 566 -1.36 -16.12 -10.89
N ARG A 567 -1.06 -14.91 -10.39
CA ARG A 567 -2.07 -13.85 -10.22
C ARG A 567 -2.68 -13.38 -11.54
N LEU A 568 -1.89 -13.32 -12.60
CA LEU A 568 -2.38 -12.99 -13.94
C LEU A 568 -3.31 -14.09 -14.47
N ILE A 569 -2.94 -15.37 -14.32
CA ILE A 569 -3.77 -16.51 -14.74
C ILE A 569 -5.13 -16.48 -14.05
N LEU A 570 -5.13 -16.26 -12.73
CA LEU A 570 -6.35 -16.12 -11.94
C LEU A 570 -7.27 -14.99 -12.42
N HIS A 571 -6.68 -13.83 -12.69
CA HIS A 571 -7.42 -12.71 -13.23
C HIS A 571 -8.08 -13.06 -14.57
N ASN A 572 -7.33 -13.70 -15.47
CA ASN A 572 -7.85 -14.13 -16.77
C ASN A 572 -8.98 -15.16 -16.63
N ASP A 573 -8.87 -16.12 -15.71
CA ASP A 573 -9.93 -17.10 -15.43
C ASP A 573 -11.21 -16.41 -14.89
N SER A 574 -11.09 -15.49 -13.93
CA SER A 574 -12.24 -14.74 -13.38
C SER A 574 -12.97 -13.87 -14.43
N SER A 575 -12.21 -13.28 -15.36
CA SER A 575 -12.76 -12.49 -16.47
C SER A 575 -13.45 -13.36 -17.54
N SER A 576 -13.07 -14.64 -17.65
CA SER A 576 -13.70 -15.60 -18.57
C SER A 576 -15.03 -16.15 -18.03
N ALA A 577 -15.13 -16.38 -16.72
CA ALA A 577 -16.34 -16.86 -16.05
C ALA A 577 -17.47 -15.81 -16.05
N SER A 578 -17.14 -14.53 -15.88
CA SER A 578 -18.13 -13.43 -15.97
C SER A 578 -18.70 -13.27 -17.38
N ARG A 579 -17.91 -13.55 -18.43
CA ARG A 579 -18.37 -13.53 -19.83
C ARG A 579 -19.27 -14.72 -20.18
N SER A 580 -19.16 -15.87 -19.52
CA SER A 580 -20.07 -17.00 -19.77
C SER A 580 -21.44 -16.80 -19.13
N SER A 581 -21.52 -16.18 -17.95
CA SER A 581 -22.81 -15.90 -17.28
C SER A 581 -23.70 -14.87 -18.00
N LEU A 582 -23.11 -14.05 -18.88
CA LEU A 582 -23.84 -13.08 -19.70
C LEU A 582 -24.43 -13.70 -20.98
N LYS A 583 -23.86 -14.80 -21.50
CA LYS A 583 -24.35 -15.48 -22.71
C LYS A 583 -25.54 -16.42 -22.45
N ASP A 584 -25.72 -16.88 -21.21
CA ASP A 584 -26.84 -17.77 -20.83
C ASP A 584 -28.18 -17.04 -20.61
N ARG A 585 -28.22 -15.70 -20.70
CA ARG A 585 -29.46 -14.91 -20.71
C ARG A 585 -29.98 -14.56 -22.11
N SER A 586 -29.35 -15.10 -23.16
CA SER A 586 -29.76 -14.92 -24.55
C SER A 586 -30.06 -16.26 -25.22
N ALA A 587 -31.16 -16.91 -24.80
CA ALA A 587 -31.83 -17.94 -25.59
C ALA A 587 -33.32 -17.59 -25.70
N PRO A 588 -33.95 -17.67 -26.89
CA PRO A 588 -35.32 -17.24 -27.09
C PRO A 588 -36.32 -18.36 -26.81
N VAL A 589 -37.32 -18.10 -25.95
CA VAL A 589 -38.77 -18.20 -26.25
C VAL A 589 -39.49 -17.20 -25.35
#